data_AF-A0AAJ1B9J7-F1
#
_entry.id   AF-A0AAJ1B9J7-F1
#
_cell.length_a   1.000
_cell.length_b   1.000
_cell.length_c   1.000
_cell.angle_alpha   90.00
_cell.angle_beta   90.00
_cell.angle_gamma   90.00
#
_symmetry.space_group_name_H-M   'P 1'
#
loop_
_entity.id
_entity.type
_entity.pdbx_description
1 polymer ?
#
loop_
_entity_poly.entity_id
_entity_poly.type
_entity_poly.pdbx_seq_one_letter_code
_entity_poly.pdbx_strand_id
1 'polypeptide(L)'
;MKKILIGGSPCTHWSVIQNAKNREIEASGQGWELFNNFVIALHKFKPDYFIYENNSSIHKNIKKQIENELNVTLLEIDSQLVSAQRRKRIYGTNIKGVTVPEDRGICLQDVLEYGETDRKKSKTVRVGGSGSGWGNKHEWDMPNRDRVYTTTELERLQTLPDGYTRGIPERQRRKSLGNGWTAEVIIELMQHMNIDKDEEIIVVSLYDGIATGRYCLDKLGYKNVKYYAFEIDKYAMQVANNNYPDIIQCGDAFKVRENNWHIEEEVGK
;
A
#
# COMPACT_ATOMS: atom_id res chain seq x y z
N MET A 1 12.74 -17.89 -13.33
CA MET A 1 11.77 -16.79 -13.19
C MET A 1 11.02 -16.94 -11.87
N LYS A 2 10.81 -15.84 -11.12
CA LYS A 2 10.03 -15.80 -9.87
C LYS A 2 8.73 -15.02 -10.03
N LYS A 3 7.69 -15.43 -9.31
CA LYS A 3 6.35 -14.82 -9.35
C LYS A 3 6.00 -14.17 -8.02
N ILE A 4 5.55 -12.93 -8.05
CA ILE A 4 5.15 -12.18 -6.85
C ILE A 4 3.73 -11.64 -7.03
N LEU A 5 2.86 -11.88 -6.06
CA LEU A 5 1.53 -11.29 -6.00
C LEU A 5 1.47 -10.27 -4.85
N ILE A 6 1.16 -9.02 -5.15
CA ILE A 6 1.00 -7.99 -4.11
C ILE A 6 -0.35 -7.31 -4.25
N GLY A 7 -0.89 -6.79 -3.14
CA GLY A 7 -2.09 -5.97 -3.21
C GLY A 7 -2.67 -5.56 -1.86
N GLY A 8 -3.42 -4.46 -1.87
CA GLY A 8 -4.13 -3.94 -0.70
C GLY A 8 -5.54 -3.56 -1.09
N SER A 9 -6.52 -4.39 -0.74
CA SER A 9 -7.90 -4.12 -1.15
C SER A 9 -8.46 -2.87 -0.43
N PRO A 10 -9.34 -2.08 -1.09
CA PRO A 10 -9.92 -0.89 -0.48
C PRO A 10 -10.56 -1.14 0.89
N CYS A 11 -10.08 -0.46 1.93
CA CYS A 11 -10.54 -0.67 3.30
C CYS A 11 -11.84 0.08 3.66
N THR A 12 -12.52 0.70 2.70
CA THR A 12 -13.65 1.63 2.90
C THR A 12 -14.84 0.98 3.60
N HIS A 13 -15.05 -0.32 3.39
CA HIS A 13 -16.13 -1.08 4.00
C HIS A 13 -15.78 -1.63 5.39
N TRP A 14 -14.50 -1.74 5.72
CA TRP A 14 -14.02 -2.45 6.92
C TRP A 14 -13.45 -1.53 8.01
N SER A 15 -12.97 -0.35 7.63
CA SER A 15 -12.38 0.62 8.55
C SER A 15 -13.36 1.06 9.64
N VAL A 16 -12.91 1.20 10.88
CA VAL A 16 -13.72 1.74 11.99
C VAL A 16 -14.15 3.20 11.79
N ILE A 17 -13.56 3.90 10.83
CA ILE A 17 -13.96 5.27 10.46
C ILE A 17 -15.27 5.26 9.64
N GLN A 18 -15.64 4.12 9.04
CA GLN A 18 -16.92 3.97 8.36
C GLN A 18 -18.08 4.13 9.34
N ASN A 19 -19.22 4.62 8.84
CA ASN A 19 -20.46 4.64 9.61
C ASN A 19 -20.79 3.22 10.09
N ALA A 20 -21.06 3.07 11.39
CA ALA A 20 -21.34 1.77 12.00
C ALA A 20 -22.47 0.99 11.31
N LYS A 21 -23.44 1.68 10.71
CA LYS A 21 -24.55 1.06 9.96
C LYS A 21 -24.11 0.43 8.63
N ASN A 22 -23.02 0.92 8.04
CA ASN A 22 -22.51 0.51 6.73
C ASN A 22 -21.22 -0.31 6.81
N ARG A 23 -20.63 -0.44 8.00
CA ARG A 23 -19.38 -1.16 8.20
C ARG A 23 -19.63 -2.66 8.17
N GLU A 24 -18.96 -3.36 7.26
CA GLU A 24 -18.96 -4.82 7.22
C GLU A 24 -18.10 -5.33 8.39
N ILE A 25 -18.61 -6.34 9.11
CA ILE A 25 -17.92 -6.97 10.24
C ILE A 25 -17.74 -8.48 10.06
N GLU A 26 -18.33 -9.05 9.01
CA GLU A 26 -18.21 -10.45 8.62
C GLU A 26 -17.60 -10.56 7.23
N ALA A 27 -17.15 -11.76 6.87
CA ALA A 27 -16.56 -12.08 5.57
C ALA A 27 -17.61 -12.17 4.45
N SER A 28 -18.30 -11.05 4.20
CA SER A 28 -19.31 -10.90 3.17
C SER A 28 -19.40 -9.43 2.74
N GLY A 29 -20.11 -9.18 1.63
CA GLY A 29 -20.28 -7.83 1.11
C GLY A 29 -19.16 -7.38 0.17
N GLN A 30 -19.17 -6.09 -0.17
CA GLN A 30 -18.32 -5.55 -1.22
C GLN A 30 -16.83 -5.53 -0.85
N GLY A 31 -16.52 -5.25 0.43
CA GLY A 31 -15.13 -5.33 0.90
C GLY A 31 -14.56 -6.74 0.77
N TRP A 32 -15.39 -7.75 1.11
CA TRP A 32 -15.01 -9.15 0.95
C TRP A 32 -14.81 -9.55 -0.51
N GLU A 33 -15.68 -9.10 -1.41
CA GLU A 33 -15.53 -9.37 -2.85
C GLU A 33 -14.24 -8.78 -3.43
N LEU A 34 -13.81 -7.60 -2.96
CA LEU A 34 -12.53 -7.01 -3.34
C LEU A 34 -11.35 -7.84 -2.81
N PHE A 35 -11.41 -8.34 -1.58
CA PHE A 35 -10.41 -9.27 -1.07
C PHE A 35 -10.40 -10.60 -1.83
N ASN A 36 -11.56 -11.15 -2.19
CA ASN A 36 -11.68 -12.40 -2.95
C ASN A 36 -10.96 -12.34 -4.30
N ASN A 37 -10.86 -11.16 -4.94
CA ASN A 37 -10.04 -11.01 -6.15
C ASN A 37 -8.57 -11.37 -5.88
N PHE A 38 -8.03 -11.02 -4.71
CA PHE A 38 -6.67 -11.37 -4.32
C PHE A 38 -6.52 -12.89 -4.12
N VAL A 39 -7.47 -13.53 -3.46
CA VAL A 39 -7.48 -14.99 -3.27
C VAL A 39 -7.58 -15.73 -4.61
N ILE A 40 -8.45 -15.27 -5.52
CA ILE A 40 -8.59 -15.83 -6.86
C ILE A 40 -7.28 -15.67 -7.65
N ALA A 41 -6.67 -14.48 -7.61
CA ALA A 41 -5.38 -14.25 -8.24
C ALA A 41 -4.30 -15.16 -7.62
N LEU A 42 -4.26 -15.33 -6.29
CA LEU A 42 -3.33 -16.22 -5.60
C LEU A 42 -3.43 -17.66 -6.13
N HIS A 43 -4.64 -18.19 -6.28
CA HIS A 43 -4.86 -19.55 -6.79
C HIS A 43 -4.54 -19.71 -8.28
N LYS A 44 -4.90 -18.73 -9.11
CA LYS A 44 -4.68 -18.78 -10.57
C LYS A 44 -3.21 -18.51 -10.94
N PHE A 45 -2.61 -17.47 -10.34
CA PHE A 45 -1.25 -17.02 -10.65
C PHE A 45 -0.17 -17.87 -9.98
N LYS A 46 -0.48 -18.50 -8.84
CA LYS A 46 0.43 -19.38 -8.08
C LYS A 46 1.81 -18.74 -7.84
N PRO A 47 1.86 -17.59 -7.15
CA PRO A 47 3.10 -16.88 -6.92
C PRO A 47 4.05 -17.64 -5.97
N ASP A 48 5.36 -17.43 -6.13
CA ASP A 48 6.36 -17.86 -5.14
C ASP A 48 6.19 -17.09 -3.83
N TYR A 49 5.91 -15.78 -3.93
CA TYR A 49 5.74 -14.88 -2.79
C TYR A 49 4.49 -14.03 -2.94
N PHE A 50 3.79 -13.76 -1.83
CA PHE A 50 2.71 -12.78 -1.84
C PHE A 50 2.75 -11.83 -0.66
N ILE A 51 2.22 -10.63 -0.84
CA ILE A 51 1.99 -9.66 0.23
C ILE A 51 0.58 -9.09 0.07
N TYR A 52 -0.26 -9.29 1.07
CA TYR A 52 -1.56 -8.67 1.18
C TYR A 52 -1.56 -7.65 2.33
N GLU A 53 -2.07 -6.44 2.09
CA GLU A 53 -2.18 -5.38 3.09
C GLU A 53 -3.64 -4.97 3.34
N ASN A 54 -3.96 -4.60 4.59
CA ASN A 54 -5.19 -3.87 4.88
C ASN A 54 -5.07 -3.05 6.18
N ASN A 55 -6.08 -2.21 6.45
CA ASN A 55 -6.19 -1.42 7.66
C ASN A 55 -6.23 -2.28 8.93
N SER A 56 -5.47 -1.95 9.98
CA SER A 56 -5.48 -2.78 11.19
C SER A 56 -6.79 -2.74 11.99
N SER A 57 -7.66 -1.76 11.74
CA SER A 57 -8.93 -1.59 12.43
C SER A 57 -10.06 -2.48 11.89
N ILE A 58 -9.80 -3.31 10.87
CA ILE A 58 -10.81 -4.26 10.38
C ILE A 58 -11.27 -5.19 11.51
N HIS A 59 -12.53 -5.65 11.43
CA HIS A 59 -13.13 -6.47 12.47
C HIS A 59 -12.39 -7.82 12.63
N LYS A 60 -12.33 -8.34 13.85
CA LYS A 60 -11.59 -9.58 14.17
C LYS A 60 -12.05 -10.81 13.37
N ASN A 61 -13.35 -10.88 13.03
CA ASN A 61 -13.90 -11.99 12.24
C ASN A 61 -13.35 -11.95 10.81
N ILE A 62 -13.25 -10.76 10.21
CA ILE A 62 -12.65 -10.56 8.89
C ILE A 62 -11.15 -10.85 8.94
N LYS A 63 -10.41 -10.39 9.97
CA LYS A 63 -8.98 -10.75 10.15
C LYS A 63 -8.79 -12.27 10.14
N LYS A 64 -9.57 -12.98 10.97
CA LYS A 64 -9.50 -14.44 11.07
C LYS A 64 -9.82 -15.12 9.75
N GLN A 65 -10.80 -14.62 8.98
CA GLN A 65 -11.09 -15.21 7.68
C GLN A 65 -9.98 -14.92 6.65
N ILE A 66 -9.37 -13.72 6.65
CA ILE A 66 -8.20 -13.43 5.81
C ILE A 66 -7.06 -14.41 6.13
N GLU A 67 -6.79 -14.66 7.42
CA GLU A 67 -5.79 -15.65 7.85
C GLU A 67 -6.10 -17.05 7.32
N ASN A 68 -7.37 -17.47 7.36
CA ASN A 68 -7.81 -18.77 6.85
C ASN A 68 -7.64 -18.88 5.33
N GLU A 69 -8.11 -17.90 4.55
CA GLU A 69 -8.06 -17.92 3.08
C GLU A 69 -6.62 -17.84 2.54
N LEU A 70 -5.76 -17.06 3.20
CA LEU A 70 -4.36 -16.92 2.83
C LEU A 70 -3.46 -17.99 3.46
N ASN A 71 -3.98 -18.76 4.43
CA ASN A 71 -3.24 -19.73 5.24
C ASN A 71 -1.97 -19.14 5.89
N VAL A 72 -2.11 -17.98 6.54
CA VAL A 72 -1.03 -17.26 7.22
C VAL A 72 -1.53 -16.65 8.53
N THR A 73 -0.60 -16.26 9.41
CA THR A 73 -0.91 -15.36 10.53
C THR A 73 -0.67 -13.92 10.10
N LEU A 74 -1.62 -13.03 10.39
CA LEU A 74 -1.48 -11.62 10.06
C LEU A 74 -0.48 -10.93 10.99
N LEU A 75 0.45 -10.19 10.39
CA LEU A 75 1.39 -9.33 11.09
C LEU A 75 0.84 -7.92 11.17
N GLU A 76 0.73 -7.35 12.37
CA GLU A 76 0.34 -5.94 12.54
C GLU A 76 1.60 -5.06 12.71
N ILE A 77 1.80 -4.11 11.79
CA ILE A 77 2.93 -3.16 11.83
C ILE A 77 2.37 -1.74 11.91
N ASP A 78 2.96 -0.94 12.80
CA ASP A 78 2.78 0.51 12.80
C ASP A 78 3.92 1.17 12.04
N SER A 79 3.60 1.93 11.00
CA SER A 79 4.59 2.66 10.20
C SER A 79 5.45 3.61 11.03
N GLN A 80 5.06 3.96 12.27
CA GLN A 80 5.89 4.80 13.13
C GLN A 80 7.28 4.21 13.38
N LEU A 81 7.49 2.89 13.18
CA LEU A 81 8.78 2.25 13.38
C LEU A 81 9.79 2.63 12.28
N VAL A 82 9.31 2.91 11.08
CA VAL A 82 10.14 3.17 9.89
C VAL A 82 9.78 4.48 9.18
N SER A 83 8.89 5.28 9.78
CA SER A 83 8.42 6.56 9.27
C SER A 83 8.05 7.51 10.41
N ALA A 84 7.85 8.77 10.08
CA ALA A 84 7.37 9.83 10.95
C ALA A 84 5.84 9.83 11.17
N GLN A 85 5.06 8.90 10.60
CA GLN A 85 3.60 8.79 10.83
C GLN A 85 3.18 7.58 11.67
N ARG A 86 2.12 7.71 12.45
CA ARG A 86 1.39 6.57 13.03
C ARG A 86 0.41 6.02 12.01
N ARG A 87 0.68 4.83 11.46
CA ARG A 87 -0.18 4.16 10.46
C ARG A 87 -0.11 2.65 10.68
N LYS A 88 -1.06 2.14 11.45
CA LYS A 88 -1.20 0.71 11.74
C LYS A 88 -1.89 -0.01 10.59
N ARG A 89 -1.29 -1.11 10.15
CA ARG A 89 -1.76 -1.99 9.07
C ARG A 89 -1.50 -3.45 9.42
N ILE A 90 -2.31 -4.32 8.85
CA ILE A 90 -2.09 -5.76 8.87
C ILE A 90 -1.47 -6.19 7.54
N TYR A 91 -0.61 -7.19 7.60
CA TYR A 91 0.08 -7.78 6.47
C TYR A 91 -0.04 -9.30 6.53
N GLY A 92 -0.51 -9.91 5.44
CA GLY A 92 -0.51 -11.35 5.24
C GLY A 92 0.50 -11.72 4.16
N THR A 93 1.42 -12.62 4.45
CA THR A 93 2.48 -13.02 3.52
C THR A 93 3.01 -14.41 3.81
N ASN A 94 3.50 -15.10 2.77
CA ASN A 94 4.25 -16.35 2.90
C ASN A 94 5.78 -16.15 2.93
N ILE A 95 6.27 -14.90 2.90
CA ILE A 95 7.71 -14.60 3.02
C ILE A 95 8.20 -15.01 4.41
N LYS A 96 9.21 -15.87 4.46
CA LYS A 96 9.78 -16.38 5.72
C LYS A 96 10.72 -15.36 6.35
N GLY A 97 10.76 -15.33 7.68
CA GLY A 97 11.70 -14.48 8.44
C GLY A 97 11.25 -13.04 8.62
N VAL A 98 10.09 -12.66 8.10
CA VAL A 98 9.49 -11.34 8.32
C VAL A 98 9.07 -11.18 9.78
N THR A 99 9.47 -10.07 10.39
CA THR A 99 9.06 -9.66 11.73
C THR A 99 8.62 -8.20 11.75
N VAL A 100 8.11 -7.71 12.88
CA VAL A 100 7.93 -6.28 13.09
C VAL A 100 9.31 -5.60 13.03
N PRO A 101 9.49 -4.53 12.25
CA PRO A 101 10.77 -3.83 12.15
C PRO A 101 11.13 -3.09 13.45
N GLU A 102 12.42 -2.84 13.67
CA GLU A 102 12.87 -2.03 14.80
C GLU A 102 12.52 -0.54 14.60
N ASP A 103 12.36 0.20 15.70
CA ASP A 103 12.13 1.66 15.63
C ASP A 103 13.40 2.38 15.18
N ARG A 104 13.38 2.94 13.98
CA ARG A 104 14.47 3.74 13.40
C ARG A 104 14.55 5.15 13.97
N GLY A 105 13.65 5.53 14.89
CA GLY A 105 13.71 6.80 15.62
C GLY A 105 13.30 8.05 14.81
N ILE A 106 12.80 7.88 13.58
CA ILE A 106 12.48 8.98 12.66
C ILE A 106 11.38 9.88 13.22
N CYS A 107 11.68 11.13 13.54
CA CYS A 107 10.71 12.05 14.13
C CYS A 107 9.98 12.88 13.06
N LEU A 108 8.81 13.43 13.41
CA LEU A 108 8.05 14.30 12.51
C LEU A 108 8.86 15.52 12.06
N GLN A 109 9.66 16.08 12.97
CA GLN A 109 10.52 17.21 12.66
C GLN A 109 11.52 16.91 11.51
N ASP A 110 11.95 15.66 11.36
CA ASP A 110 12.93 15.24 10.34
C ASP A 110 12.37 15.28 8.92
N VAL A 111 11.04 15.24 8.77
CA VAL A 111 10.39 15.18 7.44
C VAL A 111 9.78 16.52 7.01
N LEU A 112 9.71 17.51 7.90
CA LEU A 112 9.15 18.83 7.57
C LEU A 112 10.08 19.60 6.60
N GLU A 113 9.50 20.35 5.67
CA GLU A 113 10.25 21.29 4.83
C GLU A 113 10.57 22.58 5.59
N TYR A 114 9.68 23.01 6.49
CA TYR A 114 9.84 24.22 7.29
C TYR A 114 8.94 24.24 8.53
N GLY A 115 9.31 25.09 9.48
CA GLY A 115 8.59 25.25 10.74
C GLY A 115 8.87 24.11 11.73
N GLU A 116 8.29 24.26 12.91
CA GLU A 116 8.51 23.35 14.03
C GLU A 116 7.22 22.60 14.38
N THR A 117 7.37 21.45 15.03
CA THR A 117 6.26 20.67 15.58
C THR A 117 6.54 20.26 17.02
N ASP A 118 5.50 20.25 17.84
CA ASP A 118 5.52 19.72 19.21
C ASP A 118 5.27 18.20 19.26
N ARG A 119 5.05 17.55 18.10
CA ARG A 119 4.72 16.13 17.99
C ARG A 119 5.93 15.31 17.59
N LYS A 120 6.12 14.16 18.27
CA LYS A 120 7.13 13.18 17.86
C LYS A 120 6.80 12.51 16.51
N LYS A 121 5.52 12.25 16.23
CA LYS A 121 5.03 11.59 15.01
C LYS A 121 3.76 12.28 14.52
N SER A 122 3.54 12.31 13.21
CA SER A 122 2.25 12.71 12.65
C SER A 122 1.19 11.65 12.88
N LYS A 123 -0.07 12.06 12.70
CA LYS A 123 -1.19 11.12 12.58
C LYS A 123 -1.18 10.47 11.19
N THR A 124 -2.02 9.44 10.99
CA THR A 124 -2.10 8.71 9.71
C THR A 124 -2.34 9.63 8.52
N VAL A 125 -1.47 9.56 7.50
CA VAL A 125 -1.73 10.17 6.18
C VAL A 125 -2.94 9.48 5.56
N ARG A 126 -4.02 10.20 5.24
CA ARG A 126 -5.30 9.60 4.82
C ARG A 126 -5.99 10.41 3.73
N VAL A 127 -7.00 9.80 3.12
CA VAL A 127 -7.93 10.51 2.24
C VAL A 127 -8.96 11.27 3.09
N GLY A 128 -9.12 12.55 2.81
CA GLY A 128 -10.03 13.46 3.52
C GLY A 128 -9.48 13.94 4.87
N GLY A 129 -10.16 14.90 5.49
CA GLY A 129 -9.69 15.57 6.73
C GLY A 129 -9.13 16.98 6.50
N SER A 130 -9.01 17.40 5.23
CA SER A 130 -8.65 18.77 4.86
C SER A 130 -9.63 19.79 5.49
N GLY A 131 -9.09 20.80 6.18
CA GLY A 131 -9.88 21.88 6.78
C GLY A 131 -10.29 21.66 8.25
N SER A 132 -9.77 20.63 8.89
CA SER A 132 -9.90 20.42 10.34
C SER A 132 -8.89 21.31 11.09
N GLY A 133 -9.37 22.39 11.70
CA GLY A 133 -8.51 23.31 12.45
C GLY A 133 -7.73 22.62 13.58
N TRP A 134 -6.58 23.21 13.94
CA TRP A 134 -5.74 22.77 15.04
C TRP A 134 -6.52 22.61 16.35
N GLY A 135 -6.21 21.58 17.13
CA GLY A 135 -6.91 21.28 18.39
C GLY A 135 -8.28 20.62 18.21
N ASN A 136 -8.78 20.48 16.98
CA ASN A 136 -9.90 19.60 16.69
C ASN A 136 -9.41 18.13 16.73
N LYS A 137 -10.29 17.19 17.11
CA LYS A 137 -10.03 15.74 17.02
C LYS A 137 -9.56 15.30 15.61
N HIS A 138 -9.78 16.15 14.62
CA HIS A 138 -9.54 15.88 13.20
C HIS A 138 -8.30 16.53 12.57
N GLU A 139 -7.39 17.18 13.31
CA GLU A 139 -6.12 17.83 12.81
C GLU A 139 -5.09 16.89 12.11
N TRP A 140 -5.54 15.91 11.33
CA TRP A 140 -4.74 14.87 10.65
C TRP A 140 -3.73 15.46 9.66
N ASP A 141 -4.03 16.65 9.13
CA ASP A 141 -3.28 17.25 8.02
C ASP A 141 -2.35 18.40 8.46
N MET A 142 -2.11 18.58 9.76
CA MET A 142 -1.35 19.70 10.29
C MET A 142 -0.14 19.25 11.13
N PRO A 143 1.09 19.70 10.81
CA PRO A 143 2.27 19.49 11.67
C PRO A 143 2.26 20.38 12.91
N ASN A 144 1.71 21.58 12.79
CA ASN A 144 1.59 22.57 13.86
C ASN A 144 0.30 23.40 13.64
N ARG A 145 0.02 24.35 14.52
CA ARG A 145 -1.22 25.13 14.50
C ARG A 145 -1.34 26.11 13.32
N ASP A 146 -0.24 26.39 12.65
CA ASP A 146 -0.14 27.52 11.71
C ASP A 146 -0.26 27.09 10.24
N ARG A 147 -0.17 25.78 9.93
CA ARG A 147 -0.24 25.30 8.54
C ARG A 147 -0.68 23.84 8.39
N VAL A 148 -0.94 23.47 7.14
CA VAL A 148 -1.10 22.07 6.71
C VAL A 148 0.21 21.52 6.16
N TYR A 149 0.35 20.19 6.11
CA TYR A 149 1.46 19.55 5.42
C TYR A 149 1.48 19.94 3.95
N THR A 150 2.69 20.22 3.46
CA THR A 150 2.93 20.27 2.01
C THR A 150 2.84 18.86 1.43
N THR A 151 2.67 18.75 0.11
CA THR A 151 2.65 17.41 -0.51
C THR A 151 4.01 16.72 -0.45
N THR A 152 5.13 17.44 -0.48
CA THR A 152 6.47 16.86 -0.26
C THR A 152 6.57 16.20 1.11
N GLU A 153 6.08 16.85 2.17
CA GLU A 153 6.07 16.27 3.51
C GLU A 153 5.17 15.03 3.58
N LEU A 154 4.05 15.00 2.86
CA LEU A 154 3.21 13.81 2.76
C LEU A 154 3.88 12.66 1.99
N GLU A 155 4.67 12.96 0.95
CA GLU A 155 5.51 11.98 0.24
C GLU A 155 6.55 11.37 1.20
N ARG A 156 7.25 12.21 1.96
CA ARG A 156 8.22 11.77 2.98
C ARG A 156 7.57 10.96 4.11
N LEU A 157 6.38 11.33 4.56
CA LEU A 157 5.61 10.53 5.53
C LEU A 157 5.27 9.14 4.97
N GLN A 158 5.01 9.01 3.67
CA GLN A 158 4.86 7.72 3.00
C GLN A 158 6.20 7.07 2.60
N THR A 159 7.33 7.64 3.01
CA THR A 159 8.70 7.18 2.70
C THR A 159 8.98 7.09 1.19
N LEU A 160 8.33 7.97 0.44
CA LEU A 160 8.52 8.15 -1.00
C LEU A 160 9.46 9.34 -1.25
N PRO A 161 10.15 9.39 -2.41
CA PRO A 161 11.03 10.49 -2.74
C PRO A 161 10.26 11.78 -2.98
N ASP A 162 10.92 12.92 -2.76
CA ASP A 162 10.36 14.24 -3.01
C ASP A 162 9.93 14.38 -4.48
N GLY A 163 8.66 14.75 -4.68
CA GLY A 163 8.07 14.91 -6.00
C GLY A 163 7.54 13.62 -6.64
N TYR A 164 7.51 12.49 -5.92
CA TYR A 164 7.02 11.20 -6.45
C TYR A 164 5.65 11.29 -7.12
N THR A 165 4.75 12.13 -6.61
CA THR A 165 3.38 12.31 -7.13
C THR A 165 3.22 13.51 -8.05
N ARG A 166 4.31 14.12 -8.55
CA ARG A 166 4.22 15.25 -9.48
C ARG A 166 3.52 14.85 -10.80
N GLY A 167 2.91 15.81 -11.47
CA GLY A 167 2.24 15.62 -12.77
C GLY A 167 0.72 15.43 -12.69
N ILE A 168 0.13 15.46 -11.50
CA ILE A 168 -1.34 15.44 -11.31
C ILE A 168 -1.78 16.63 -10.42
N PRO A 169 -3.08 17.01 -10.42
CA PRO A 169 -3.57 18.10 -9.57
C PRO A 169 -3.31 17.86 -8.07
N GLU A 170 -2.98 18.92 -7.34
CA GLU A 170 -2.53 18.85 -5.93
C GLU A 170 -3.49 18.04 -5.02
N ARG A 171 -4.80 18.24 -5.16
CA ARG A 171 -5.80 17.48 -4.41
C ARG A 171 -5.71 15.97 -4.67
N GLN A 172 -5.39 15.58 -5.91
CA GLN A 172 -5.25 14.19 -6.30
C GLN A 172 -3.94 13.61 -5.80
N ARG A 173 -2.85 14.39 -5.76
CA ARG A 173 -1.59 13.97 -5.12
C ARG A 173 -1.82 13.55 -3.67
N ARG A 174 -2.47 14.40 -2.88
CA ARG A 174 -2.80 14.11 -1.46
C ARG A 174 -3.72 12.89 -1.32
N LYS A 175 -4.70 12.74 -2.21
CA LYS A 175 -5.59 11.55 -2.25
C LYS A 175 -4.78 10.27 -2.49
N SER A 176 -3.93 10.29 -3.52
CA SER A 176 -3.08 9.15 -3.88
C SER A 176 -2.14 8.77 -2.74
N LEU A 177 -1.51 9.74 -2.07
CA LEU A 177 -0.69 9.49 -0.89
C LEU A 177 -1.49 8.92 0.28
N GLY A 178 -2.72 9.38 0.52
CA GLY A 178 -3.59 8.81 1.57
C GLY A 178 -3.88 7.31 1.39
N ASN A 179 -4.04 6.90 0.14
CA ASN A 179 -4.32 5.51 -0.25
C ASN A 179 -3.06 4.66 -0.42
N GLY A 180 -1.90 5.25 -0.69
CA GLY A 180 -0.65 4.53 -0.88
C GLY A 180 -0.12 3.81 0.36
N TRP A 181 0.80 2.87 0.12
CA TRP A 181 1.56 2.21 1.17
C TRP A 181 2.67 3.10 1.72
N THR A 182 3.06 2.85 2.97
CA THR A 182 4.34 3.34 3.49
C THR A 182 5.42 2.47 2.87
N ALA A 183 6.20 3.01 1.92
CA ALA A 183 7.16 2.25 1.13
C ALA A 183 8.16 1.46 2.00
N GLU A 184 8.70 2.06 3.05
CA GLU A 184 9.72 1.43 3.89
C GLU A 184 9.20 0.18 4.61
N VAL A 185 7.91 0.13 4.97
CA VAL A 185 7.33 -1.09 5.53
C VAL A 185 7.33 -2.20 4.49
N ILE A 186 7.04 -1.90 3.23
CA ILE A 186 7.00 -2.90 2.16
C ILE A 186 8.43 -3.37 1.81
N ILE A 187 9.41 -2.47 1.84
CA ILE A 187 10.84 -2.80 1.72
C ILE A 187 11.26 -3.78 2.82
N GLU A 188 10.87 -3.52 4.07
CA GLU A 188 11.13 -4.41 5.22
C GLU A 188 10.56 -5.82 5.02
N LEU A 189 9.39 -5.97 4.36
CA LEU A 189 8.83 -7.28 4.03
C LEU A 189 9.59 -7.94 2.87
N MET A 190 9.79 -7.20 1.78
CA MET A 190 10.33 -7.70 0.52
C MET A 190 11.81 -8.08 0.60
N GLN A 191 12.60 -7.45 1.46
CA GLN A 191 14.03 -7.76 1.61
C GLN A 191 14.30 -9.21 2.07
N HIS A 192 13.32 -9.87 2.70
CA HIS A 192 13.42 -11.27 3.12
C HIS A 192 13.13 -12.28 2.00
N MET A 193 12.72 -11.82 0.81
CA MET A 193 12.56 -12.72 -0.34
C MET A 193 13.92 -13.24 -0.79
N ASN A 194 14.04 -14.56 -0.91
CA ASN A 194 15.25 -15.20 -1.41
C ASN A 194 15.22 -15.26 -2.95
N ILE A 195 15.41 -14.10 -3.57
CA ILE A 195 15.44 -13.92 -5.02
C ILE A 195 16.70 -13.15 -5.39
N ASP A 196 17.46 -13.68 -6.34
CA ASP A 196 18.63 -12.99 -6.90
C ASP A 196 18.21 -11.68 -7.59
N LYS A 197 19.03 -10.63 -7.51
CA LYS A 197 18.68 -9.30 -8.04
C LYS A 197 18.61 -9.26 -9.57
N ASP A 198 19.28 -10.19 -10.23
CA ASP A 198 19.30 -10.37 -11.68
C ASP A 198 18.28 -11.43 -12.14
N GLU A 199 17.60 -12.14 -11.22
CA GLU A 199 16.52 -13.08 -11.56
C GLU A 199 15.34 -12.34 -12.20
N GLU A 200 14.76 -12.91 -13.26
CA GLU A 200 13.53 -12.37 -13.86
C GLU A 200 12.34 -12.57 -12.91
N ILE A 201 11.61 -11.49 -12.63
CA ILE A 201 10.45 -11.47 -11.75
C ILE A 201 9.22 -11.00 -12.51
N ILE A 202 8.14 -11.77 -12.41
CA ILE A 202 6.79 -11.33 -12.80
C ILE A 202 6.04 -10.90 -11.54
N VAL A 203 5.53 -9.69 -11.55
CA VAL A 203 4.73 -9.13 -10.46
C VAL A 203 3.31 -8.88 -10.94
N VAL A 204 2.33 -9.40 -10.18
CA VAL A 204 0.93 -9.00 -10.28
C VAL A 204 0.62 -8.12 -9.07
N SER A 205 0.28 -6.86 -9.33
CA SER A 205 -0.11 -5.89 -8.30
C SER A 205 -1.59 -5.58 -8.41
N LEU A 206 -2.38 -6.08 -7.45
CA LEU A 206 -3.80 -5.74 -7.36
C LEU A 206 -3.99 -4.48 -6.51
N TYR A 207 -4.77 -3.53 -7.05
CA TYR A 207 -5.02 -2.25 -6.40
C TYR A 207 -3.73 -1.44 -6.26
N ASP A 208 -2.98 -1.34 -7.37
CA ASP A 208 -1.59 -0.88 -7.40
C ASP A 208 -1.40 0.56 -6.89
N GLY A 209 -2.40 1.42 -7.07
CA GLY A 209 -2.34 2.82 -6.70
C GLY A 209 -1.25 3.54 -7.46
N ILE A 210 -0.27 4.07 -6.70
CA ILE A 210 0.84 4.87 -7.24
C ILE A 210 2.12 4.04 -7.43
N ALA A 211 1.98 2.74 -7.67
CA ALA A 211 3.09 1.81 -7.90
C ALA A 211 4.14 1.77 -6.76
N THR A 212 3.70 1.90 -5.51
CA THR A 212 4.62 1.82 -4.35
C THR A 212 5.32 0.46 -4.31
N GLY A 213 4.66 -0.63 -4.70
CA GLY A 213 5.28 -1.95 -4.83
C GLY A 213 6.43 -1.98 -5.83
N ARG A 214 6.24 -1.42 -7.04
CA ARG A 214 7.28 -1.28 -8.06
C ARG A 214 8.47 -0.44 -7.57
N TYR A 215 8.19 0.65 -6.84
CA TYR A 215 9.22 1.47 -6.20
C TYR A 215 10.04 0.69 -5.16
N CYS A 216 9.39 -0.14 -4.34
CA CYS A 216 10.11 -0.94 -3.35
C CYS A 216 11.03 -1.97 -4.02
N LEU A 217 10.59 -2.60 -5.12
CA LEU A 217 11.43 -3.52 -5.88
C LEU A 217 12.63 -2.83 -6.52
N ASP A 218 12.44 -1.63 -7.07
CA ASP A 218 13.52 -0.79 -7.60
C ASP A 218 14.55 -0.45 -6.51
N LYS A 219 14.07 0.02 -5.34
CA LYS A 219 14.94 0.33 -4.20
C LYS A 219 15.71 -0.87 -3.66
N LEU A 220 15.13 -2.06 -3.74
CA LEU A 220 15.79 -3.31 -3.37
C LEU A 220 16.75 -3.84 -4.46
N GLY A 221 16.88 -3.15 -5.59
CA GLY A 221 17.84 -3.44 -6.65
C GLY A 221 17.43 -4.53 -7.64
N TYR A 222 16.14 -4.90 -7.71
CA TYR A 222 15.66 -5.87 -8.69
C TYR A 222 15.63 -5.25 -10.10
N LYS A 223 16.35 -5.86 -11.04
CA LYS A 223 16.57 -5.26 -12.38
C LYS A 223 15.59 -5.76 -13.44
N ASN A 224 15.16 -7.02 -13.32
CA ASN A 224 14.42 -7.73 -14.37
C ASN A 224 12.94 -7.92 -13.98
N VAL A 225 12.21 -6.82 -13.80
CA VAL A 225 10.82 -6.84 -13.31
C VAL A 225 9.82 -6.61 -14.44
N LYS A 226 8.97 -7.60 -14.70
CA LYS A 226 7.75 -7.47 -15.52
C LYS A 226 6.57 -7.20 -14.60
N TYR A 227 6.00 -6.00 -14.64
CA TYR A 227 5.04 -5.53 -13.64
C TYR A 227 3.64 -5.31 -14.23
N TYR A 228 2.68 -6.12 -13.79
CA TYR A 228 1.28 -6.08 -14.22
C TYR A 228 0.43 -5.44 -13.12
N ALA A 229 -0.09 -4.24 -13.37
CA ALA A 229 -0.82 -3.42 -12.40
C ALA A 229 -2.32 -3.40 -12.68
N PHE A 230 -3.12 -3.71 -11.67
CA PHE A 230 -4.58 -3.56 -11.70
C PHE A 230 -4.96 -2.32 -10.89
N GLU A 231 -5.27 -1.23 -11.58
CA GLU A 231 -5.69 0.05 -11.03
C GLU A 231 -6.75 0.68 -11.95
N ILE A 232 -7.67 1.45 -11.35
CA ILE A 232 -8.78 2.11 -12.06
C ILE A 232 -8.80 3.63 -11.83
N ASP A 233 -8.12 4.14 -10.80
CA ASP A 233 -7.97 5.57 -10.57
C ASP A 233 -6.96 6.14 -11.56
N LYS A 234 -7.48 6.95 -12.49
CA LYS A 234 -6.69 7.58 -13.56
C LYS A 234 -5.49 8.39 -13.07
N TYR A 235 -5.58 9.01 -11.90
CA TYR A 235 -4.48 9.84 -11.39
C TYR A 235 -3.41 8.97 -10.71
N ALA A 236 -3.83 7.88 -10.06
CA ALA A 236 -2.92 6.90 -9.51
C ALA A 236 -2.10 6.23 -10.63
N MET A 237 -2.77 5.76 -11.70
CA MET A 237 -2.10 5.23 -12.90
C MET A 237 -1.16 6.26 -13.56
N GLN A 238 -1.56 7.54 -13.61
CA GLN A 238 -0.70 8.58 -14.16
C GLN A 238 0.59 8.76 -13.34
N VAL A 239 0.50 8.72 -12.01
CA VAL A 239 1.70 8.76 -11.14
C VAL A 239 2.55 7.50 -11.33
N ALA A 240 1.92 6.32 -11.38
CA ALA A 240 2.62 5.05 -11.60
C ALA A 240 3.42 5.09 -12.91
N ASN A 241 2.78 5.42 -14.04
CA ASN A 241 3.41 5.44 -15.35
C ASN A 241 4.45 6.56 -15.52
N ASN A 242 4.29 7.70 -14.83
CA ASN A 242 5.30 8.76 -14.83
C ASN A 242 6.62 8.30 -14.18
N ASN A 243 6.54 7.45 -13.15
CA ASN A 243 7.73 6.93 -12.46
C ASN A 243 8.26 5.65 -13.13
N TYR A 244 7.36 4.80 -13.63
CA TYR A 244 7.66 3.47 -14.18
C TYR A 244 6.86 3.25 -15.48
N PRO A 245 7.37 3.75 -16.63
CA PRO A 245 6.67 3.63 -17.92
C PRO A 245 6.62 2.18 -18.44
N ASP A 246 7.36 1.27 -17.83
CA ASP A 246 7.38 -0.18 -18.07
C ASP A 246 6.19 -0.94 -17.46
N ILE A 247 5.35 -0.28 -16.64
CA ILE A 247 4.16 -0.91 -16.03
C ILE A 247 3.12 -1.27 -17.10
N ILE A 248 2.66 -2.52 -17.05
CA ILE A 248 1.57 -3.03 -17.89
C ILE A 248 0.25 -2.83 -17.14
N GLN A 249 -0.59 -1.91 -17.62
CA GLN A 249 -1.89 -1.58 -17.00
C GLN A 249 -2.97 -2.60 -17.40
N CYS A 250 -3.48 -3.35 -16.43
CA CYS A 250 -4.48 -4.39 -16.63
C CYS A 250 -5.93 -3.92 -16.35
N GLY A 251 -6.09 -2.77 -15.69
CA GLY A 251 -7.39 -2.18 -15.35
C GLY A 251 -8.03 -2.81 -14.10
N ASP A 252 -9.33 -3.12 -14.17
CA ASP A 252 -10.09 -3.58 -13.01
C ASP A 252 -9.64 -4.96 -12.49
N ALA A 253 -9.37 -5.05 -11.18
CA ALA A 253 -9.00 -6.28 -10.48
C ALA A 253 -10.07 -7.39 -10.59
N PHE A 254 -11.34 -7.08 -10.86
CA PHE A 254 -12.38 -8.11 -11.09
C PHE A 254 -12.12 -8.96 -12.33
N LYS A 255 -11.28 -8.51 -13.28
CA LYS A 255 -10.87 -9.31 -14.44
C LYS A 255 -10.20 -10.63 -14.06
N VAL A 256 -9.55 -10.71 -12.89
CA VAL A 256 -8.93 -11.96 -12.42
C VAL A 256 -9.95 -13.10 -12.26
N ARG A 257 -11.24 -12.80 -12.20
CA ARG A 257 -12.32 -13.79 -12.10
C ARG A 257 -12.63 -14.48 -13.42
N GLU A 258 -12.30 -13.87 -14.55
CA GLU A 258 -12.54 -14.45 -15.88
C GLU A 258 -11.91 -15.84 -16.01
N ASN A 259 -12.63 -16.80 -16.58
CA ASN A 259 -12.19 -18.20 -16.63
C ASN A 259 -10.87 -18.39 -17.37
N ASN A 260 -10.63 -17.56 -18.39
CA ASN A 260 -9.42 -17.54 -19.21
C ASN A 260 -8.37 -16.53 -18.71
N TRP A 261 -8.54 -15.92 -17.53
CA TRP A 261 -7.55 -14.99 -17.01
C TRP A 261 -6.23 -15.71 -16.72
N HIS A 262 -5.18 -15.26 -17.40
CA HIS A 262 -3.80 -15.62 -17.16
C HIS A 262 -2.93 -14.41 -17.49
N ILE A 263 -1.79 -14.31 -16.83
CA ILE A 263 -0.73 -13.39 -17.27
C ILE A 263 0.00 -14.11 -18.39
N GLU A 264 0.03 -13.52 -19.59
CA GLU A 264 0.77 -14.06 -20.72
C GLU A 264 2.25 -14.14 -20.34
N GLU A 265 2.71 -15.36 -20.08
CA GLU A 265 4.12 -15.67 -20.03
C GLU A 265 4.59 -15.65 -21.47
N GLU A 266 5.31 -14.60 -21.89
CA GLU A 266 6.10 -14.68 -23.11
C GLU A 266 7.11 -15.82 -22.92
N VAL A 267 6.71 -17.03 -23.31
CA VAL A 267 7.63 -18.17 -23.45
C VAL A 267 8.61 -17.76 -24.55
N GLY A 268 9.90 -17.74 -24.18
CA GLY A 268 10.97 -17.07 -24.89
C GLY A 268 10.97 -17.20 -26.42
N LYS A 269 11.38 -16.11 -27.07
CA LYS A 269 12.00 -16.16 -28.39
C LYS A 269 13.51 -16.30 -28.25
#